data_AF-A0A2A5F316-F1
#
_entry.id   AF-A0A2A5F316-F1
#
_cell.length_a   1.000
_cell.length_b   1.000
_cell.length_c   1.000
_cell.angle_alpha   90.00
_cell.angle_beta   90.00
_cell.angle_gamma   90.00
#
_symmetry.space_group_name_H-M   'P 1'
#
loop_
_entity.id
_entity.type
_entity.pdbx_description
1 polymer ?
#
loop_
_entity_poly.entity_id
_entity_poly.type
_entity_poly.pdbx_seq_one_letter_code
_entity_poly.pdbx_strand_id
1 'polypeptide(L)'
;MSSITEDLKRTFDLASFRQRAKSLTRPADLEKMSEITKRYAREGNKQEKLYKRDYTTRVEKALRARIDKAGVKDRSFKHRLFGSDNFDKSALTRQAHRDVQHDHARRMSQLASSETRELDVLVSTAEQRDATKQELRDKTRDDFQRATDRRARPERRR
;
A
#
# COMPACT_ATOMS: atom_id res chain seq x y z
N MET A 1 5.25 15.66 4.56
CA MET A 1 6.55 15.11 4.13
C MET A 1 6.56 13.67 4.62
N SER A 2 6.52 12.65 3.75
CA SER A 2 6.72 11.28 4.24
C SER A 2 8.17 11.16 4.69
N SER A 3 8.39 10.66 5.90
CA SER A 3 9.74 10.41 6.41
C SER A 3 10.34 9.20 5.69
N ILE A 4 11.65 9.18 5.46
CA ILE A 4 12.39 8.01 4.94
C ILE A 4 12.04 6.75 5.75
N THR A 5 11.81 6.91 7.05
CA THR A 5 11.39 5.81 7.94
C THR A 5 10.01 5.25 7.59
N GLU A 6 9.06 6.07 7.13
CA GLU A 6 7.73 5.61 6.69
C GLU A 6 7.81 4.86 5.37
N ASP A 7 8.62 5.35 4.43
CA ASP A 7 8.80 4.69 3.14
C ASP A 7 9.49 3.34 3.30
N LEU A 8 10.52 3.27 4.16
CA LEU A 8 11.14 2.00 4.55
C LEU A 8 10.13 1.04 5.16
N LYS A 9 9.34 1.49 6.15
CA LYS A 9 8.29 0.67 6.76
C LYS A 9 7.33 0.10 5.72
N ARG A 10 6.81 0.93 4.80
CA ARG A 10 5.90 0.47 3.74
C ARG A 10 6.54 -0.60 2.84
N THR A 11 7.81 -0.44 2.47
CA THR A 11 8.50 -1.44 1.64
C THR A 11 8.70 -2.76 2.39
N PHE A 12 9.05 -2.70 3.68
CA PHE A 12 9.16 -3.88 4.53
C PHE A 12 7.80 -4.54 4.73
N ASP A 13 6.76 -3.77 5.04
CA ASP A 13 5.40 -4.28 5.21
C ASP A 13 4.94 -5.04 3.97
N LEU A 14 5.09 -4.45 2.78
CA LEU A 14 4.73 -5.10 1.53
C LEU A 14 5.49 -6.42 1.33
N ALA A 15 6.80 -6.43 1.59
CA ALA A 15 7.62 -7.64 1.48
C ALA A 15 7.17 -8.72 2.49
N SER A 16 6.90 -8.32 3.73
CA SER A 16 6.39 -9.20 4.79
C SER A 16 5.02 -9.77 4.42
N PHE A 17 4.09 -8.97 3.90
CA PHE A 17 2.77 -9.45 3.48
C PHE A 17 2.84 -10.36 2.27
N ARG A 18 3.71 -10.07 1.29
CA ARG A 18 3.97 -11.01 0.19
C ARG A 18 4.54 -12.34 0.70
N GLN A 19 5.37 -12.32 1.73
CA GLN A 19 5.89 -13.55 2.34
C GLN A 19 4.81 -14.31 3.11
N ARG A 20 3.96 -13.62 3.89
CA ARG A 20 2.80 -14.23 4.56
C ARG A 20 1.77 -14.78 3.57
N ALA A 21 1.55 -14.10 2.45
CA ALA A 21 0.63 -14.60 1.43
C ALA A 21 1.15 -15.91 0.78
N LYS A 22 2.46 -16.18 0.80
CA LYS A 22 2.99 -17.48 0.34
C LYS A 22 2.72 -18.63 1.32
N SER A 23 2.41 -18.36 2.59
CA SER A 23 2.01 -19.41 3.54
C SER A 23 0.53 -19.81 3.41
N LEU A 24 -0.21 -19.20 2.47
CA LEU A 24 -1.56 -19.63 2.13
C LEU A 24 -1.54 -21.05 1.56
N THR A 25 -2.40 -21.92 2.07
CA THR A 25 -2.41 -23.35 1.72
C THR A 25 -3.43 -23.69 0.63
N ARG A 26 -4.47 -22.87 0.45
CA ARG A 26 -5.56 -23.15 -0.48
C ARG A 26 -5.25 -22.62 -1.89
N PRO A 27 -5.49 -23.42 -2.95
CA PRO A 27 -5.24 -23.00 -4.34
C PRO A 27 -5.94 -21.70 -4.73
N ALA A 28 -7.23 -21.55 -4.36
CA ALA A 28 -8.01 -20.36 -4.67
C ALA A 28 -7.45 -19.06 -4.05
N ASP A 29 -6.81 -19.15 -2.88
CA ASP A 29 -6.22 -17.99 -2.22
C ASP A 29 -4.85 -17.65 -2.84
N LEU A 30 -4.10 -18.66 -3.26
CA LEU A 30 -2.86 -18.49 -4.02
C LEU A 30 -3.11 -17.86 -5.40
N GLU A 31 -4.18 -18.27 -6.08
CA GLU A 31 -4.61 -17.65 -7.35
C GLU A 31 -4.92 -16.17 -7.16
N LYS A 32 -5.76 -15.83 -6.16
CA LYS A 32 -6.08 -14.44 -5.81
C LYS A 32 -4.85 -13.61 -5.47
N MET A 33 -3.92 -14.15 -4.67
CA MET A 33 -2.64 -13.49 -4.40
C MET A 33 -1.88 -13.21 -5.70
N SER A 34 -1.81 -14.19 -6.60
CA SER A 34 -1.13 -14.04 -7.88
C SER A 34 -1.79 -12.98 -8.77
N GLU A 35 -3.11 -12.86 -8.74
CA GLU A 35 -3.86 -11.85 -9.49
C GLU A 35 -3.61 -10.45 -8.95
N ILE A 36 -3.69 -10.26 -7.62
CA ILE A 36 -3.42 -8.99 -6.94
C ILE A 36 -2.01 -8.51 -7.29
N THR A 37 -1.01 -9.37 -7.08
CA THR A 37 0.40 -9.03 -7.34
C THR A 37 0.65 -8.70 -8.82
N LYS A 38 0.10 -9.49 -9.75
CA LYS A 38 0.22 -9.21 -11.20
C LYS A 38 -0.47 -7.91 -11.60
N ARG A 39 -1.64 -7.60 -11.04
CA ARG A 39 -2.38 -6.37 -11.33
C ARG A 39 -1.59 -5.14 -10.91
N TYR A 40 -1.11 -5.10 -9.66
CA TYR A 40 -0.31 -3.98 -9.16
C TYR A 40 1.04 -3.86 -9.85
N ALA A 41 1.68 -4.98 -10.24
CA ALA A 41 2.88 -4.93 -11.07
C ALA A 41 2.63 -4.30 -12.46
N ARG A 42 1.51 -4.65 -13.11
CA ARG A 42 1.10 -4.05 -14.39
C ARG A 42 0.82 -2.56 -14.25
N GLU A 43 0.11 -2.17 -13.20
CA GLU A 43 -0.20 -0.76 -12.91
C GLU A 43 1.06 0.04 -12.60
N GLY A 44 1.96 -0.48 -11.77
CA GLY A 44 3.26 0.14 -11.48
C GLY A 44 4.07 0.34 -12.75
N ASN A 45 4.18 -0.69 -13.59
CA ASN A 45 4.88 -0.59 -14.89
C ASN A 45 4.23 0.43 -15.82
N LYS A 46 2.89 0.53 -15.84
CA LYS A 46 2.17 1.54 -16.62
C LYS A 46 2.47 2.95 -16.11
N GLN A 47 2.44 3.17 -14.79
CA GLN A 47 2.77 4.47 -14.20
C GLN A 47 4.21 4.87 -14.50
N GLU A 48 5.15 3.94 -14.39
CA GLU A 48 6.56 4.20 -14.69
C GLU A 48 6.77 4.58 -16.17
N LYS A 49 6.09 3.88 -17.10
CA LYS A 49 6.13 4.23 -18.53
C LYS A 49 5.54 5.61 -18.79
N LEU A 50 4.38 5.92 -18.21
CA LEU A 50 3.73 7.23 -18.35
C LEU A 50 4.59 8.35 -17.73
N TYR A 51 5.23 8.07 -16.60
CA TYR A 51 6.14 9.02 -15.96
C TYR A 51 7.30 9.36 -16.87
N LYS A 52 7.99 8.35 -17.43
CA LYS A 52 9.12 8.58 -18.35
C LYS A 52 8.71 9.31 -19.62
N ARG A 53 7.60 8.89 -20.24
CA ARG A 53 7.09 9.48 -21.47
C ARG A 53 6.72 10.95 -21.30
N ASP A 54 6.01 11.27 -20.21
CA ASP A 54 5.44 12.59 -19.99
C ASP A 54 6.30 13.45 -19.03
N TYR A 55 7.55 13.04 -18.74
CA TYR A 55 8.35 13.69 -17.71
C TYR A 55 8.61 15.17 -18.02
N THR A 56 9.09 15.45 -19.22
CA THR A 56 9.44 16.80 -19.67
C THR A 56 8.22 17.72 -19.66
N THR A 57 7.10 17.26 -20.24
CA THR A 57 5.85 18.03 -20.29
C THR A 57 5.27 18.30 -18.90
N ARG A 58 5.40 17.35 -17.97
CA ARG A 58 5.01 17.55 -16.56
C ARG A 58 5.89 18.57 -15.86
N VAL A 59 7.20 18.55 -16.11
CA VAL A 59 8.14 19.54 -15.54
C VAL A 59 7.85 20.94 -16.08
N GLU A 60 7.62 21.09 -17.38
CA GLU A 60 7.24 22.36 -17.98
C GLU A 60 5.95 22.92 -17.39
N LYS A 61 4.94 22.06 -17.21
CA LYS A 61 3.68 22.45 -16.55
C LYS A 61 3.90 22.89 -15.10
N ALA A 62 4.70 22.15 -14.34
CA ALA A 62 5.02 22.49 -12.96
C ALA A 62 5.83 23.79 -12.86
N LEU A 63 6.76 24.02 -13.80
CA LEU A 63 7.53 25.24 -13.91
C LEU A 63 6.63 26.44 -14.20
N ARG A 64 5.71 26.31 -15.17
CA ARG A 64 4.75 27.37 -15.51
C ARG A 64 3.87 27.72 -14.31
N ALA A 65 3.32 26.73 -13.60
CA ALA A 65 2.54 26.97 -12.39
C ALA A 65 3.34 27.70 -11.29
N ARG A 66 4.65 27.41 -11.17
CA ARG A 66 5.54 28.11 -10.23
C ARG A 66 5.85 29.54 -10.67
N ILE A 67 6.07 29.77 -11.95
CA ILE A 67 6.23 31.12 -12.52
C ILE A 67 4.96 31.94 -12.29
N ASP A 68 3.80 31.38 -12.60
CA ASP A 68 2.51 32.04 -12.39
C ASP A 68 2.32 32.40 -10.91
N LYS A 69 2.67 31.48 -9.99
CA LYS A 69 2.62 31.73 -8.55
C LYS A 69 3.61 32.80 -8.08
N ALA A 70 4.83 32.81 -8.61
CA ALA A 70 5.85 33.81 -8.27
C ALA A 70 5.52 35.20 -8.83
N GLY A 71 4.81 35.26 -9.96
CA GLY A 71 4.35 36.50 -10.60
C GLY A 71 3.06 37.08 -10.01
N VAL A 72 2.40 36.39 -9.07
CA VAL A 72 1.23 36.94 -8.38
C VAL A 72 1.64 38.17 -7.57
N LYS A 73 1.02 39.32 -7.86
CA LYS A 73 1.22 40.56 -7.10
C LYS A 73 0.62 40.41 -5.71
N ASP A 74 1.43 40.12 -4.71
CA ASP A 74 1.03 40.28 -3.32
C ASP A 74 0.88 41.77 -3.01
N ARG A 75 -0.33 42.20 -2.59
CA ARG A 75 -0.59 43.57 -2.12
C ARG A 75 0.03 43.87 -0.74
N SER A 76 0.99 43.06 -0.32
CA SER A 76 1.74 43.29 0.92
C SER A 76 2.90 44.25 0.63
N PHE A 77 2.97 45.35 1.37
CA PHE A 77 3.98 46.38 1.17
C PHE A 77 5.34 45.86 1.68
N LYS A 78 6.11 45.19 0.82
CA LYS A 78 7.49 44.79 1.13
C LYS A 78 8.42 45.92 0.72
N HIS A 79 9.14 46.49 1.70
CA HIS A 79 10.12 47.54 1.45
C HIS A 79 11.23 47.02 0.53
N ARG A 80 11.59 47.78 -0.52
CA ARG A 80 12.48 47.35 -1.62
C ARG A 80 13.87 46.88 -1.19
N LEU A 81 14.34 47.31 -0.01
CA LEU A 81 15.62 46.86 0.58
C LEU A 81 15.56 45.45 1.19
N PHE A 82 14.38 44.95 1.55
CA PHE A 82 14.18 43.64 2.20
C PHE A 82 13.46 42.63 1.30
N GLY A 83 13.08 43.03 0.09
CA GLY A 83 12.44 42.16 -0.90
C GLY A 83 13.47 41.58 -1.85
N SER A 84 13.89 40.32 -1.62
CA SER A 84 14.56 39.56 -2.68
C SER A 84 13.60 39.38 -3.85
N ASP A 85 14.07 39.58 -5.08
CA ASP A 85 13.33 39.13 -6.26
C ASP A 85 13.10 37.61 -6.11
N ASN A 86 11.84 37.21 -6.00
CA ASN A 86 11.49 35.80 -5.82
C ASN A 86 11.66 34.99 -7.12
N PHE A 87 12.09 35.64 -8.21
CA PHE A 87 12.20 35.07 -9.53
C PHE A 87 13.62 34.54 -9.85
N ASP A 88 14.06 33.51 -9.13
CA ASP A 88 15.24 32.72 -9.54
C ASP A 88 14.81 31.57 -10.46
N LYS A 89 15.02 31.75 -11.77
CA LYS A 89 14.72 30.73 -12.80
C LYS A 89 15.38 29.38 -12.52
N SER A 90 16.61 29.37 -11.99
CA SER A 90 17.35 28.14 -11.69
C SER A 90 16.75 27.40 -10.49
N ALA A 91 16.30 28.13 -9.47
CA ALA A 91 15.63 27.54 -8.32
C ALA A 91 14.24 27.01 -8.70
N LEU A 92 13.47 27.76 -9.50
CA LEU A 92 12.14 27.36 -9.94
C LEU A 92 12.17 26.08 -10.79
N THR A 93 13.15 25.96 -11.69
CA THR A 93 13.37 24.75 -12.51
C THR A 93 13.74 23.54 -11.65
N ARG A 94 14.75 23.66 -10.79
CA ARG A 94 15.12 22.57 -9.84
C ARG A 94 13.93 22.12 -9.01
N GLN A 95 13.13 23.08 -8.54
CA GLN A 95 11.98 22.77 -7.71
C GLN A 95 10.82 22.14 -8.50
N ALA A 96 10.61 22.53 -9.76
CA ALA A 96 9.65 21.87 -10.65
C ALA A 96 10.01 20.39 -10.89
N HIS A 97 11.30 20.08 -11.11
CA HIS A 97 11.77 18.71 -11.20
C HIS A 97 11.48 17.91 -9.92
N ARG A 98 11.77 18.49 -8.74
CA ARG A 98 11.49 17.87 -7.45
C ARG A 98 10.01 17.59 -7.24
N ASP A 99 9.14 18.53 -7.59
CA ASP A 99 7.69 18.36 -7.43
C ASP A 99 7.17 17.20 -8.30
N VAL A 100 7.63 17.09 -9.55
CA VAL A 100 7.25 15.99 -10.45
C VAL A 100 7.78 14.64 -9.96
N GLN A 101 9.02 14.58 -9.46
CA GLN A 101 9.59 13.38 -8.86
C GLN A 101 8.82 12.96 -7.60
N HIS A 102 8.48 13.92 -6.74
CA HIS A 102 7.75 13.66 -5.51
C HIS A 102 6.30 13.22 -5.77
N ASP A 103 5.62 13.80 -6.76
CA ASP A 103 4.29 13.36 -7.16
C ASP A 103 4.31 11.92 -7.70
N HIS A 104 5.31 11.57 -8.52
CA HIS A 104 5.50 10.19 -8.99
C HIS A 104 5.76 9.22 -7.84
N ALA A 105 6.70 9.55 -6.95
CA ALA A 105 7.01 8.74 -5.78
C ALA A 105 5.76 8.51 -4.91
N ARG A 106 4.93 9.55 -4.71
CA ARG A 106 3.67 9.45 -3.98
C ARG A 106 2.70 8.47 -4.65
N ARG A 107 2.53 8.53 -5.97
CA ARG A 107 1.65 7.59 -6.70
C ARG A 107 2.13 6.15 -6.58
N MET A 108 3.44 5.92 -6.71
CA MET A 108 4.03 4.59 -6.53
C MET A 108 3.83 4.07 -5.09
N SER A 109 4.02 4.94 -4.10
CA SER A 109 3.79 4.61 -2.69
C SER A 109 2.32 4.28 -2.40
N GLN A 110 1.37 4.97 -3.05
CA GLN A 110 -0.06 4.68 -2.96
C GLN A 110 -0.40 3.31 -3.55
N LEU A 111 0.17 2.95 -4.70
CA LEU A 111 -0.01 1.62 -5.28
C LEU A 111 0.50 0.51 -4.34
N ALA A 112 1.69 0.68 -3.79
CA ALA A 112 2.26 -0.27 -2.82
C ALA A 112 1.39 -0.40 -1.56
N SER A 113 0.87 0.71 -1.04
CA SER A 113 -0.03 0.73 0.12
C SER A 113 -1.35 0.02 -0.16
N SER A 114 -1.92 0.21 -1.36
CA SER A 114 -3.15 -0.47 -1.78
C SER A 114 -2.92 -1.97 -1.95
N GLU A 115 -1.80 -2.39 -2.58
CA GLU A 115 -1.43 -3.81 -2.68
C GLU A 115 -1.31 -4.44 -1.29
N THR A 116 -0.65 -3.76 -0.36
CA THR A 116 -0.47 -4.24 1.02
C THR A 116 -1.82 -4.47 1.71
N ARG A 117 -2.76 -3.53 1.59
CA ARG A 117 -4.09 -3.64 2.19
C ARG A 117 -4.88 -4.81 1.62
N GLU A 118 -4.82 -5.02 0.31
CA GLU A 118 -5.54 -6.15 -0.31
C GLU A 118 -4.94 -7.51 0.08
N LEU A 119 -3.61 -7.60 0.16
CA LEU A 119 -2.94 -8.81 0.64
C LEU A 119 -3.25 -9.08 2.12
N ASP A 120 -3.31 -8.04 2.96
CA ASP A 120 -3.68 -8.17 4.37
C ASP A 120 -5.13 -8.69 4.55
N VAL A 121 -6.08 -8.16 3.76
CA VAL A 121 -7.45 -8.69 3.73
C VAL A 121 -7.48 -10.15 3.29
N LEU A 122 -6.70 -10.53 2.27
CA LEU A 122 -6.64 -11.91 1.81
C LEU A 122 -6.07 -12.85 2.89
N VAL A 123 -4.99 -12.45 3.55
CA VAL A 123 -4.35 -13.25 4.61
C VAL A 123 -5.27 -13.37 5.82
N SER A 124 -5.81 -12.26 6.32
CA SER A 124 -6.72 -12.27 7.48
C SER A 124 -7.98 -13.10 7.23
N THR A 125 -8.57 -13.04 6.03
CA THR A 125 -9.73 -13.88 5.68
C THR A 125 -9.37 -15.36 5.52
N ALA A 126 -8.14 -15.70 5.16
CA ALA A 126 -7.66 -17.08 5.16
C ALA A 126 -7.45 -17.59 6.58
N GLU A 127 -6.78 -16.82 7.44
CA GLU A 127 -6.54 -17.15 8.84
C GLU A 127 -7.86 -17.35 9.61
N GLN A 128 -8.84 -16.47 9.42
CA GLN A 128 -10.18 -16.61 10.01
C GLN A 128 -10.90 -17.90 9.54
N ARG A 129 -10.77 -18.24 8.25
CA ARG A 129 -11.36 -19.48 7.70
C ARG A 129 -10.68 -20.75 8.21
N ASP A 130 -9.40 -20.67 8.56
CA ASP A 130 -8.68 -21.82 9.11
C ASP A 130 -8.94 -21.97 10.62
N ALA A 131 -9.01 -20.86 11.36
CA ALA A 131 -9.43 -20.84 12.76
C ALA A 131 -10.84 -21.43 12.95
N THR A 132 -11.82 -20.99 12.16
CA THR A 132 -13.19 -21.53 12.22
C THR A 132 -13.28 -23.02 11.90
N LYS A 133 -12.47 -23.51 10.94
CA LYS A 133 -12.39 -24.96 10.67
C LYS A 133 -11.78 -25.74 11.82
N GLN A 134 -10.77 -25.17 12.48
CA GLN A 134 -10.13 -25.80 13.61
C GLN A 134 -11.08 -25.89 14.81
N GLU A 135 -11.81 -24.82 15.12
CA GLU A 135 -12.85 -24.82 16.16
C GLU A 135 -13.94 -25.87 15.89
N LEU A 136 -14.37 -26.04 14.64
CA LEU A 136 -15.34 -27.07 14.26
C LEU A 136 -14.76 -28.48 14.45
N ARG A 137 -13.49 -28.69 14.12
CA ARG A 137 -12.80 -29.98 14.34
C ARG A 137 -12.65 -30.30 15.81
N ASP A 138 -12.31 -29.32 16.64
CA ASP A 138 -12.14 -29.52 18.07
C ASP A 138 -13.49 -29.82 18.74
N LYS A 139 -14.55 -29.07 18.40
CA LYS A 139 -15.92 -29.36 18.87
C LYS A 139 -16.38 -30.77 18.49
N THR A 140 -16.17 -31.18 17.24
CA THR A 140 -16.58 -32.52 16.78
C THR A 140 -15.77 -33.63 17.45
N ARG A 141 -14.48 -33.39 17.74
CA ARG A 141 -13.63 -34.31 18.51
C ARG A 141 -14.13 -34.45 19.94
N ASP A 142 -14.44 -33.34 20.61
CA ASP A 142 -14.93 -33.32 21.99
C ASP A 142 -16.30 -34.01 22.11
N ASP A 143 -17.21 -33.74 21.16
CA ASP A 143 -18.52 -34.40 21.09
C ASP A 143 -18.37 -35.92 20.87
N PHE A 144 -17.43 -36.34 20.02
CA PHE A 144 -17.17 -37.75 19.78
C PHE A 144 -16.58 -38.44 21.02
N GLN A 145 -15.62 -37.81 21.70
CA GLN A 145 -15.05 -38.30 22.97
C GLN A 145 -16.12 -38.43 24.04
N ARG A 146 -16.99 -37.44 24.18
CA ARG A 146 -18.11 -37.46 25.13
C ARG A 146 -19.12 -38.56 24.82
N ALA A 147 -19.39 -38.82 23.55
CA ALA A 147 -20.28 -39.90 23.12
C ALA A 147 -19.69 -41.29 23.36
N THR A 148 -18.38 -41.46 23.15
CA THR A 148 -17.68 -42.73 23.44
C THR A 148 -17.60 -43.01 24.94
N ASP A 149 -17.30 -42.00 25.76
CA ASP A 149 -17.25 -42.14 27.22
C ASP A 149 -18.62 -42.53 27.82
N ARG A 150 -19.73 -42.02 27.26
CA ARG A 150 -21.09 -42.46 27.64
C ARG A 150 -21.39 -43.93 27.30
N ARG A 151 -20.81 -44.47 26.22
CA ARG A 151 -20.99 -45.87 25.82
C ARG A 151 -20.09 -46.83 26.61
N ALA A 152 -18.99 -46.33 27.14
CA ALA A 152 -18.00 -47.12 27.89
C ALA A 152 -18.39 -47.38 29.36
N ARG A 153 -19.44 -46.73 29.90
CA ARG A 153 -19.95 -47.04 31.25
C ARG A 153 -20.86 -48.27 31.22
N PRO A 154 -20.46 -49.42 31.78
CA PRO A 154 -21.40 -50.47 32.11
C PRO A 154 -22.19 -50.06 33.37
N GLU A 155 -23.42 -50.54 33.48
CA GLU A 155 -24.39 -50.27 34.57
C GLU A 155 -25.22 -48.98 34.47
N ARG A 156 -26.39 -49.10 33.80
CA ARG A 156 -27.64 -48.44 34.23
C ARG A 156 -28.81 -49.42 34.19
N ARG A 157 -28.67 -50.55 34.90
CA ARG A 157 -29.77 -51.33 35.48
C ARG A 157 -29.22 -52.03 36.72
N ARG A 158 -29.45 -51.43 37.89
CA ARG A 158 -29.69 -52.17 39.13
C ARG A 158 -31.17 -52.05 39.42
#